data_AF-A0A916CP97-F1
#
_entry.id   AF-A0A916CP97-F1
#
_cell.length_a   1.000
_cell.length_b   1.000
_cell.length_c   1.000
_cell.angle_alpha   90.00
_cell.angle_beta   90.00
_cell.angle_gamma   90.00
#
_symmetry.space_group_name_H-M   'P 1'
#
loop_
_entity.id
_entity.type
_entity.pdbx_description
1 polymer ?
#
loop_
_entity_poly.entity_id
_entity_poly.type
_entity_poly.pdbx_seq_one_letter_code
_entity_poly.pdbx_strand_id
1 'polypeptide(L)'
;DCAQSFDVRWQGNLVAAHGDAAILAFGIGKAMTALFGGALLTNRRDIAQTVQNYRDHSFRSSSMAHSLGRLAYFAASWLAVNGFGVNATDFVERLGALNAFRSRESIRLPNDNSVLMPRCQAAMGNAQLPRLPAFIKRRKEISAIYERALHDACGVRLPAWHEGATHTIYTLRLDEALRRTDMLNQLRRRGVQGGTVLDYVVPDLECYRERGNADDFPNARAWARRALNLPNHPTLSDAQVEQCASALRRALAASQSR
;
A
#
# COMPACT_ATOMS: atom_id res chain seq x y z
N ASP A 1 10.79 -0.68 -9.57
CA ASP A 1 9.82 0.07 -8.75
C ASP A 1 10.00 -0.32 -7.29
N CYS A 2 10.27 0.64 -6.41
CA CYS A 2 10.44 0.43 -4.95
C CYS A 2 9.34 1.13 -4.13
N ALA A 3 8.19 1.45 -4.73
CA ALA A 3 7.12 2.22 -4.11
C ALA A 3 6.52 1.56 -2.86
N GLN A 4 6.73 0.26 -2.61
CA GLN A 4 6.32 -0.46 -1.39
C GLN A 4 7.51 -1.12 -0.66
N SER A 5 8.74 -0.85 -1.11
CA SER A 5 9.93 -1.66 -0.77
C SER A 5 11.01 -0.83 -0.08
N PHE A 6 10.59 0.14 0.76
CA PHE A 6 11.51 0.90 1.60
C PHE A 6 12.33 -0.05 2.48
N ASP A 7 13.65 0.13 2.46
CA ASP A 7 14.64 -0.64 3.22
C ASP A 7 14.54 -2.18 3.03
N VAL A 8 13.91 -2.62 1.93
CA VAL A 8 13.90 -4.05 1.58
C VAL A 8 15.30 -4.44 1.12
N ARG A 9 15.77 -5.60 1.60
CA ARG A 9 17.08 -6.16 1.26
C ARG A 9 16.95 -7.49 0.55
N TRP A 10 17.82 -7.69 -0.45
CA TRP A 10 18.03 -8.96 -1.12
C TRP A 10 19.51 -9.29 -1.03
N GLN A 11 19.86 -10.46 -0.49
CA GLN A 11 21.25 -10.87 -0.26
C GLN A 11 22.09 -9.79 0.46
N GLY A 12 21.52 -9.18 1.50
CA GLY A 12 22.16 -8.11 2.30
C GLY A 12 22.12 -6.71 1.68
N ASN A 13 21.87 -6.59 0.38
CA ASN A 13 21.89 -5.33 -0.36
C ASN A 13 20.50 -4.70 -0.47
N LEU A 14 20.43 -3.37 -0.46
CA LEU A 14 19.17 -2.64 -0.63
C LEU A 14 18.60 -2.89 -2.02
N VAL A 15 17.34 -3.33 -2.11
CA VAL A 15 16.63 -3.50 -3.40
C VAL A 15 16.60 -2.20 -4.19
N ALA A 16 16.48 -1.05 -3.51
CA ALA A 16 16.51 0.27 -4.13
C ALA A 16 17.88 0.67 -4.73
N ALA A 17 18.96 -0.05 -4.41
CA ALA A 17 20.28 0.16 -5.01
C ALA A 17 20.53 -0.72 -6.24
N HIS A 18 19.62 -1.64 -6.57
CA HIS A 18 19.73 -2.48 -7.76
C HIS A 18 19.13 -1.78 -8.99
N GLY A 19 19.77 -2.01 -10.15
CA GLY A 19 19.37 -1.43 -11.44
C GLY A 19 19.88 0.00 -11.65
N ASP A 20 19.37 0.64 -12.69
CA ASP A 20 19.78 2.01 -13.07
C ASP A 20 19.17 3.10 -12.19
N ALA A 21 17.94 2.88 -11.71
CA ALA A 21 17.21 3.79 -10.84
C ALA A 21 16.12 3.07 -10.06
N ALA A 22 15.77 3.60 -8.89
CA ALA A 22 14.66 3.17 -8.07
C ALA A 22 13.65 4.30 -7.86
N ILE A 23 12.37 3.95 -7.88
CA ILE A 23 11.27 4.90 -7.64
C ILE A 23 10.67 4.59 -6.27
N LEU A 24 10.56 5.61 -5.43
CA LEU A 24 9.89 5.59 -4.15
C LEU A 24 8.58 6.35 -4.23
N ALA A 25 7.61 5.97 -3.41
CA ALA A 25 6.33 6.65 -3.29
C ALA A 25 6.06 7.00 -1.83
N PHE A 26 5.50 8.19 -1.60
CA PHE A 26 5.20 8.74 -0.28
C PHE A 26 3.69 8.93 -0.06
N GLY A 27 2.88 8.16 -0.79
CA GLY A 27 1.43 8.15 -0.63
C GLY A 27 0.99 7.71 0.77
N ILE A 28 -0.30 7.87 1.06
CA ILE A 28 -0.90 7.26 2.25
C ILE A 28 -0.82 5.73 2.13
N GLY A 29 -0.48 5.06 3.25
CA GLY A 29 -0.34 3.59 3.30
C GLY A 29 1.02 3.05 2.87
N LYS A 30 1.99 3.92 2.54
CA LYS A 30 3.39 3.56 2.32
C LYS A 30 4.14 3.39 3.64
N ALA A 31 5.41 2.97 3.58
CA ALA A 31 6.23 2.79 4.79
C ALA A 31 6.40 4.10 5.58
N MET A 32 6.49 5.23 4.87
CA MET A 32 6.39 6.60 5.36
C MET A 32 5.52 7.41 4.37
N THR A 33 4.96 8.53 4.82
CA THR A 33 4.08 9.34 3.98
C THR A 33 4.43 10.83 3.99
N ALA A 34 4.26 11.46 2.83
CA ALA A 34 4.21 12.90 2.65
C ALA A 34 2.83 13.31 2.10
N LEU A 35 1.78 12.53 2.41
CA LEU A 35 0.45 12.48 1.77
C LEU A 35 0.50 11.96 0.32
N PHE A 36 1.30 12.61 -0.52
CA PHE A 36 1.48 12.35 -1.94
C PHE A 36 2.93 12.61 -2.34
N GLY A 37 3.29 12.17 -3.54
CA GLY A 37 4.61 12.38 -4.13
C GLY A 37 5.49 11.13 -4.07
N GLY A 38 6.75 11.32 -4.45
CA GLY A 38 7.72 10.25 -4.57
C GLY A 38 9.12 10.79 -4.79
N ALA A 39 10.07 9.88 -4.97
CA ALA A 39 11.46 10.21 -5.29
C ALA A 39 12.00 9.21 -6.30
N LEU A 40 12.94 9.66 -7.13
CA LEU A 40 13.78 8.79 -7.94
C LEU A 40 15.18 8.78 -7.32
N LEU A 41 15.70 7.59 -7.06
CA LEU A 41 17.05 7.34 -6.57
C LEU A 41 17.87 6.75 -7.70
N THR A 42 19.09 7.24 -7.90
CA THR A 42 20.04 6.67 -8.86
C THR A 42 21.46 7.06 -8.48
N ASN A 43 22.42 6.16 -8.75
CA ASN A 43 23.85 6.46 -8.67
C ASN A 43 24.42 6.97 -10.01
N ARG A 44 23.61 6.95 -11.09
CA ARG A 44 23.99 7.38 -12.43
C ARG A 44 23.74 8.87 -12.62
N ARG A 45 24.82 9.64 -12.79
CA ARG A 45 24.75 11.10 -12.96
C ARG A 45 23.98 11.52 -14.21
N ASP A 46 24.09 10.77 -15.29
CA ASP A 46 23.39 11.03 -16.56
C ASP A 46 21.87 10.87 -16.41
N ILE A 47 21.42 9.83 -15.69
CA ILE A 47 20.00 9.66 -15.36
C ILE A 47 19.52 10.77 -14.42
N ALA A 48 20.28 11.07 -13.37
CA ALA A 48 19.94 12.14 -12.43
C ALA A 48 19.77 13.48 -13.15
N GLN A 49 20.71 13.86 -14.03
CA GLN A 49 20.65 15.09 -14.79
C GLN A 49 19.47 15.12 -15.75
N THR A 50 19.21 14.00 -16.46
CA THR A 50 18.07 13.91 -17.39
C THR A 50 16.74 14.10 -16.66
N VAL A 51 16.56 13.44 -15.52
CA VAL A 51 15.33 13.53 -14.71
C VAL A 51 15.18 14.92 -14.10
N GLN A 52 16.26 15.53 -13.61
CA GLN A 52 16.25 16.89 -13.07
C GLN A 52 15.90 17.91 -14.15
N ASN A 53 16.53 17.82 -15.32
CA ASN A 53 16.22 18.68 -16.47
C ASN A 53 14.76 18.55 -16.87
N TYR A 54 14.25 17.32 -17.02
CA TYR A 54 12.85 17.09 -17.35
C TYR A 54 11.90 17.68 -16.29
N ARG A 55 12.20 17.43 -15.00
CA ARG A 55 11.44 17.99 -13.87
C ARG A 55 11.40 19.52 -13.95
N ASP A 56 12.56 20.16 -14.09
CA ASP A 56 12.68 21.61 -14.02
C ASP A 56 12.04 22.31 -15.23
N HIS A 57 11.95 21.64 -16.38
CA HIS A 57 11.25 22.15 -17.57
C HIS A 57 9.75 21.84 -17.58
N SER A 58 9.34 20.67 -17.10
CA SER A 58 7.97 20.16 -17.28
C SER A 58 7.06 20.41 -16.07
N PHE A 59 7.62 20.71 -14.90
CA PHE A 59 6.86 20.86 -13.66
C PHE A 59 6.77 22.32 -13.24
N ARG A 60 5.60 22.68 -12.72
CA ARG A 60 5.32 24.01 -12.16
C ARG A 60 5.59 24.02 -10.66
N SER A 61 6.04 25.15 -10.14
CA SER A 61 6.17 25.34 -8.69
C SER A 61 4.81 25.27 -7.99
N SER A 62 4.78 24.70 -6.79
CA SER A 62 3.58 24.67 -5.96
C SER A 62 3.21 26.09 -5.48
N SER A 63 1.93 26.46 -5.59
CA SER A 63 1.42 27.73 -5.03
C SER A 63 1.16 27.64 -3.53
N MET A 64 1.00 28.79 -2.87
CA MET A 64 0.56 28.84 -1.46
C MET A 64 -0.82 28.19 -1.27
N ALA A 65 -1.74 28.41 -2.20
CA ALA A 65 -3.06 27.78 -2.18
C ALA A 65 -2.96 26.24 -2.24
N HIS A 66 -2.07 25.70 -3.09
CA HIS A 66 -1.83 24.25 -3.15
C HIS A 66 -1.25 23.73 -1.83
N SER A 67 -0.29 24.44 -1.25
CA SER A 67 0.31 24.10 0.05
C SER A 67 -0.73 24.08 1.19
N LEU A 68 -1.61 25.09 1.25
CA LEU A 68 -2.72 25.14 2.20
C LEU A 68 -3.71 24.00 1.98
N GLY A 69 -4.03 23.68 0.72
CA GLY A 69 -4.86 22.53 0.37
C GLY A 69 -4.28 21.20 0.88
N ARG A 70 -2.96 21.01 0.81
CA ARG A 70 -2.28 19.82 1.37
C ARG A 70 -2.36 19.77 2.90
N LEU A 71 -2.22 20.91 3.57
CA LEU A 71 -2.37 20.98 5.03
C LEU A 71 -3.81 20.69 5.47
N ALA A 72 -4.80 21.25 4.76
CA ALA A 72 -6.21 20.96 5.00
C ALA A 72 -6.52 19.47 4.79
N TYR A 73 -5.99 18.87 3.72
CA TYR A 73 -6.13 17.43 3.45
C TYR A 73 -5.51 16.57 4.56
N PHE A 74 -4.33 16.96 5.07
CA PHE A 74 -3.70 16.30 6.22
C PHE A 74 -4.58 16.38 7.46
N ALA A 75 -5.09 17.56 7.81
CA ALA A 75 -5.96 17.75 8.97
C ALA A 75 -7.24 16.91 8.85
N ALA A 76 -7.88 16.93 7.68
CA ALA A 76 -9.07 16.12 7.41
C ALA A 76 -8.77 14.61 7.52
N SER A 77 -7.66 14.15 6.95
CA SER A 77 -7.23 12.75 7.04
C SER A 77 -6.92 12.32 8.48
N TRP A 78 -6.25 13.19 9.24
CA TRP A 78 -5.93 12.93 10.65
C TRP A 78 -7.18 12.86 11.52
N LEU A 79 -8.14 13.78 11.32
CA LEU A 79 -9.43 13.76 12.00
C LEU A 79 -10.25 12.52 11.66
N ALA A 80 -10.26 12.11 10.38
CA ALA A 80 -10.92 10.88 9.99
C ALA A 80 -10.32 9.68 10.74
N VAL A 81 -9.00 9.50 10.68
CA VAL A 81 -8.31 8.34 11.27
C VAL A 81 -8.39 8.31 12.81
N ASN A 82 -8.38 9.45 13.49
CA ASN A 82 -8.33 9.51 14.96
C ASN A 82 -9.68 9.81 15.63
N GLY A 83 -10.64 10.40 14.91
CA GLY A 83 -11.91 10.87 15.47
C GLY A 83 -13.07 9.89 15.29
N PHE A 84 -13.00 9.01 14.29
CA PHE A 84 -14.04 8.03 14.02
C PHE A 84 -13.37 6.66 13.96
N GLY A 85 -13.95 5.64 14.62
CA GLY A 85 -13.44 4.27 14.56
C GLY A 85 -13.46 3.69 13.14
N VAL A 86 -13.64 2.38 13.00
CA VAL A 86 -13.57 1.61 11.72
C VAL A 86 -14.38 2.22 10.53
N ASN A 87 -15.28 3.16 10.77
CA ASN A 87 -16.03 3.95 9.76
C ASN A 87 -15.25 5.11 9.10
N ALA A 88 -14.04 5.44 9.57
CA ALA A 88 -13.22 6.53 9.06
C ALA A 88 -12.75 6.34 7.61
N THR A 89 -12.40 5.11 7.26
CA THR A 89 -11.96 4.74 5.91
C THR A 89 -13.11 4.77 4.92
N ASP A 90 -14.31 4.31 5.31
CA ASP A 90 -15.54 4.46 4.52
C ASP A 90 -15.90 5.95 4.32
N PHE A 91 -15.64 6.80 5.33
CA PHE A 91 -15.82 8.25 5.21
C PHE A 91 -14.79 8.89 4.25
N VAL A 92 -13.51 8.52 4.33
CA VAL A 92 -12.46 9.00 3.41
C VAL A 92 -12.66 8.47 1.98
N GLU A 93 -13.15 7.23 1.82
CA GLU A 93 -13.56 6.68 0.52
C GLU A 93 -14.78 7.44 -0.05
N ARG A 94 -15.77 7.78 0.79
CA ARG A 94 -16.94 8.59 0.40
C ARG A 94 -16.61 10.03 0.03
N LEU A 95 -15.54 10.61 0.58
CA LEU A 95 -15.01 11.90 0.15
C LEU A 95 -14.39 11.87 -1.27
N GLY A 96 -14.41 10.73 -1.95
CA GLY A 96 -13.96 10.59 -3.35
C GLY A 96 -12.45 10.63 -3.55
N ALA A 97 -11.69 10.95 -2.50
CA ALA A 97 -10.24 11.15 -2.55
C ALA A 97 -9.44 9.85 -2.78
N LEU A 98 -9.99 8.70 -2.41
CA LEU A 98 -9.39 7.38 -2.67
C LEU A 98 -9.89 6.73 -3.97
N ASN A 99 -11.10 7.06 -4.43
CA ASN A 99 -11.67 6.54 -5.67
C ASN A 99 -10.99 7.11 -6.93
N ALA A 100 -10.44 8.32 -6.85
CA ALA A 100 -9.68 8.92 -7.96
C ALA A 100 -8.45 8.10 -8.39
N PHE A 101 -7.92 7.22 -7.52
CA PHE A 101 -6.71 6.44 -7.80
C PHE A 101 -6.95 4.94 -8.04
N ARG A 102 -8.20 4.46 -7.93
CA ARG A 102 -8.54 3.02 -7.94
C ARG A 102 -9.61 2.62 -8.94
N SER A 103 -10.12 3.54 -9.77
CA SER A 103 -11.02 3.15 -10.86
C SER A 103 -10.30 2.17 -11.78
N ARG A 104 -10.82 0.93 -11.86
CA ARG A 104 -10.35 -0.10 -12.81
C ARG A 104 -10.56 0.31 -14.27
N GLU A 105 -11.36 1.34 -14.50
CA GLU A 105 -11.69 1.87 -15.82
C GLU A 105 -10.68 2.91 -16.30
N SER A 106 -9.95 3.59 -15.41
CA SER A 106 -8.87 4.49 -15.86
C SER A 106 -7.81 4.76 -14.79
N ILE A 107 -6.54 4.51 -15.15
CA ILE A 107 -5.39 5.07 -14.45
C ILE A 107 -5.17 6.48 -14.99
N ARG A 108 -5.76 7.48 -14.33
CA ARG A 108 -5.49 8.89 -14.66
C ARG A 108 -4.44 9.43 -13.71
N LEU A 109 -3.48 10.16 -14.26
CA LEU A 109 -2.63 11.00 -13.45
C LEU A 109 -3.49 12.08 -12.78
N PRO A 110 -3.23 12.42 -11.51
CA PRO A 110 -3.98 13.48 -10.84
C PRO A 110 -3.77 14.82 -11.57
N ASN A 111 -4.72 15.74 -11.45
CA ASN A 111 -4.65 17.03 -12.15
C ASN A 111 -3.39 17.86 -11.82
N ASP A 112 -2.77 17.58 -10.67
CA ASP A 112 -1.55 18.23 -10.19
C ASP A 112 -0.28 17.36 -10.38
N ASN A 113 -0.30 16.38 -11.29
CA ASN A 113 0.84 15.50 -11.57
C ASN A 113 2.10 16.24 -12.06
N SER A 114 1.92 17.44 -12.63
CA SER A 114 2.99 18.33 -13.10
C SER A 114 3.29 19.47 -12.11
N VAL A 115 2.85 19.36 -10.86
CA VAL A 115 3.15 20.33 -9.80
C VAL A 115 4.21 19.75 -8.87
N LEU A 116 5.27 20.53 -8.61
CA LEU A 116 6.33 20.15 -7.69
C LEU A 116 5.79 19.95 -6.27
N MET A 117 6.42 19.03 -5.53
CA MET A 117 6.08 18.79 -4.13
C MET A 117 6.30 20.08 -3.31
N PRO A 118 5.26 20.60 -2.62
CA PRO A 118 5.39 21.75 -1.75
C PRO A 118 6.25 21.45 -0.51
N ARG A 119 6.88 22.49 0.04
CA ARG A 119 7.77 22.38 1.21
C ARG A 119 7.10 21.75 2.42
N CYS A 120 5.78 21.93 2.61
CA CYS A 120 5.04 21.31 3.71
C CYS A 120 4.99 19.78 3.61
N GLN A 121 4.84 19.22 2.41
CA GLN A 121 4.89 17.77 2.18
C GLN A 121 6.31 17.24 2.37
N ALA A 122 7.32 17.95 1.86
CA ALA A 122 8.72 17.60 2.09
C ALA A 122 9.09 17.61 3.58
N ALA A 123 8.64 18.62 4.33
CA ALA A 123 8.84 18.72 5.78
C ALA A 123 8.17 17.56 6.53
N MET A 124 6.95 17.17 6.14
CA MET A 124 6.26 16.00 6.71
C MET A 124 7.03 14.70 6.48
N GLY A 125 7.53 14.48 5.26
CA GLY A 125 8.37 13.33 4.95
C GLY A 125 9.66 13.33 5.77
N ASN A 126 10.35 14.46 5.84
CA ASN A 126 11.59 14.61 6.62
C ASN A 126 11.38 14.34 8.11
N ALA A 127 10.26 14.75 8.69
CA ALA A 127 9.92 14.44 10.09
C ALA A 127 9.70 12.94 10.34
N GLN A 128 9.36 12.15 9.31
CA GLN A 128 9.17 10.70 9.43
C GLN A 128 10.43 9.89 9.13
N LEU A 129 11.38 10.41 8.34
CA LEU A 129 12.58 9.68 7.95
C LEU A 129 13.35 9.07 9.14
N PRO A 130 13.62 9.80 10.25
CA PRO A 130 14.31 9.21 11.41
C PRO A 130 13.52 8.08 12.10
N ARG A 131 12.19 8.04 11.92
CA ARG A 131 11.28 7.05 12.51
C ARG A 131 11.07 5.83 11.63
N LEU A 132 11.48 5.90 10.36
CA LEU A 132 11.29 4.83 9.39
C LEU A 132 11.84 3.46 9.87
N PRO A 133 13.05 3.37 10.47
CA PRO A 133 13.55 2.10 11.01
C PRO A 133 12.63 1.51 12.08
N ALA A 134 12.09 2.34 12.98
CA ALA A 134 11.15 1.89 14.01
C ALA A 134 9.81 1.44 13.40
N PHE A 135 9.32 2.12 12.36
CA PHE A 135 8.11 1.72 11.64
C PHE A 135 8.29 0.36 10.95
N ILE A 136 9.41 0.15 10.27
CA ILE A 136 9.73 -1.13 9.63
C ILE A 136 9.84 -2.24 10.66
N LYS A 137 10.59 -2.01 11.76
CA LYS A 137 10.72 -2.95 12.86
C LYS A 137 9.34 -3.38 13.37
N ARG A 138 8.47 -2.40 13.65
CA ARG A 138 7.12 -2.69 14.16
C ARG A 138 6.27 -3.50 13.17
N ARG A 139 6.36 -3.22 11.86
CA ARG A 139 5.66 -4.02 10.84
C ARG A 139 6.15 -5.47 10.78
N LYS A 140 7.45 -5.70 10.98
CA LYS A 140 8.03 -7.05 11.08
C LYS A 140 7.53 -7.78 12.33
N GLU A 141 7.46 -7.09 13.47
CA GLU A 141 6.88 -7.63 14.72
C GLU A 141 5.41 -8.03 14.54
N ILE A 142 4.58 -7.14 13.97
CA ILE A 142 3.17 -7.43 13.65
C ILE A 142 3.05 -8.63 12.72
N SER A 143 3.87 -8.68 11.67
CA SER A 143 3.86 -9.81 10.73
C SER A 143 4.21 -11.12 11.43
N ALA A 144 5.18 -11.11 12.35
CA ALA A 144 5.53 -12.30 13.12
C ALA A 144 4.38 -12.76 14.04
N ILE A 145 3.54 -11.85 14.54
CA ILE A 145 2.32 -12.23 15.27
C ILE A 145 1.35 -12.94 14.33
N TYR A 146 1.12 -12.40 13.12
CA TYR A 146 0.27 -13.07 12.13
C TYR A 146 0.79 -14.45 11.74
N GLU A 147 2.10 -14.57 11.49
CA GLU A 147 2.74 -15.85 11.19
C GLU A 147 2.44 -16.88 12.30
N ARG A 148 2.71 -16.53 13.56
CA ARG A 148 2.41 -17.44 14.69
C ARG A 148 0.93 -17.78 14.82
N ALA A 149 0.05 -16.78 14.73
CA ALA A 149 -1.38 -16.94 14.97
C ALA A 149 -2.14 -17.63 13.83
N LEU A 150 -1.57 -17.68 12.62
CA LEU A 150 -2.21 -18.21 11.42
C LEU A 150 -1.45 -19.38 10.79
N HIS A 151 -0.32 -19.83 11.36
CA HIS A 151 0.51 -20.89 10.76
C HIS A 151 -0.24 -22.20 10.47
N ASP A 152 -1.24 -22.52 11.29
CA ASP A 152 -2.07 -23.74 11.21
C ASP A 152 -3.46 -23.47 10.59
N ALA A 153 -3.71 -22.25 10.12
CA ALA A 153 -5.01 -21.88 9.58
C ALA A 153 -5.23 -22.53 8.21
N CYS A 154 -6.17 -23.47 8.13
CA CYS A 154 -6.61 -24.05 6.87
C CYS A 154 -7.38 -23.03 6.02
N GLY A 155 -7.21 -23.07 4.70
CA GLY A 155 -7.88 -22.15 3.77
C GLY A 155 -7.05 -20.94 3.36
N VAL A 156 -5.85 -20.75 3.93
CA VAL A 156 -4.97 -19.63 3.60
C VAL A 156 -3.52 -20.07 3.47
N ARG A 157 -2.78 -19.37 2.62
CA ARG A 157 -1.32 -19.43 2.52
C ARG A 157 -0.74 -18.10 2.94
N LEU A 158 0.13 -18.15 3.94
CA LEU A 158 0.86 -16.98 4.46
C LEU A 158 1.94 -16.52 3.46
N PRO A 159 2.36 -15.24 3.52
CA PRO A 159 3.45 -14.75 2.68
C PRO A 159 4.74 -15.53 2.96
N ALA A 160 5.56 -15.74 1.93
CA ALA A 160 6.86 -16.36 2.12
C ALA A 160 7.76 -15.44 2.97
N TRP A 161 8.41 -16.01 3.99
CA TRP A 161 9.34 -15.25 4.81
C TRP A 161 10.65 -14.99 4.07
N HIS A 162 11.12 -13.74 4.11
CA HIS A 162 12.44 -13.36 3.63
C HIS A 162 13.06 -12.38 4.63
N GLU A 163 14.31 -12.60 5.03
CA GLU A 163 14.97 -11.82 6.10
C GLU A 163 14.94 -10.31 5.83
N GLY A 164 15.21 -9.94 4.58
CA GLY A 164 15.22 -8.55 4.13
C GLY A 164 13.85 -7.97 3.79
N ALA A 165 12.74 -8.71 3.96
CA ALA A 165 11.40 -8.16 3.73
C ALA A 165 10.97 -7.24 4.87
N THR A 166 10.32 -6.12 4.52
CA THR A 166 9.83 -5.11 5.48
C THR A 166 8.33 -5.17 5.72
N HIS A 167 7.62 -5.98 4.93
CA HIS A 167 6.19 -6.24 5.03
C HIS A 167 5.33 -4.97 5.08
N THR A 168 5.63 -3.94 4.27
CA THR A 168 4.80 -2.71 4.17
C THR A 168 3.30 -3.03 4.03
N ILE A 169 2.99 -4.12 3.33
CA ILE A 169 1.67 -4.73 3.24
C ILE A 169 1.81 -6.20 3.64
N TYR A 170 0.94 -6.70 4.52
CA TYR A 170 0.86 -8.12 4.84
C TYR A 170 -0.22 -8.78 3.98
N THR A 171 0.21 -9.47 2.92
CA THR A 171 -0.70 -10.12 1.95
C THR A 171 -0.61 -11.63 2.10
N LEU A 172 -1.76 -12.24 2.39
CA LEU A 172 -1.96 -13.69 2.36
C LEU A 172 -2.76 -14.09 1.12
N ARG A 173 -2.72 -15.36 0.77
CA ARG A 173 -3.47 -15.92 -0.35
C ARG A 173 -4.53 -16.88 0.16
N LEU A 174 -5.79 -16.63 -0.20
CA LEU A 174 -6.89 -17.55 0.08
C LEU A 174 -6.79 -18.80 -0.80
N ASP A 175 -7.29 -19.92 -0.32
CA ASP A 175 -7.52 -21.11 -1.14
C ASP A 175 -8.65 -20.88 -2.16
N GLU A 176 -8.66 -21.69 -3.21
CA GLU A 176 -9.54 -21.50 -4.37
C GLU A 176 -11.03 -21.63 -4.04
N ALA A 177 -11.37 -22.46 -3.05
CA ALA A 177 -12.75 -22.61 -2.57
C ALA A 177 -13.30 -21.34 -1.89
N LEU A 178 -12.45 -20.40 -1.47
CA LEU A 178 -12.86 -19.21 -0.73
C LEU A 178 -12.98 -18.00 -1.64
N ARG A 179 -14.11 -17.30 -1.52
CA ARG A 179 -14.34 -16.03 -2.19
C ARG A 179 -13.82 -14.89 -1.34
N ARG A 180 -12.87 -14.12 -1.87
CA ARG A 180 -12.29 -12.96 -1.18
C ARG A 180 -13.33 -11.96 -0.69
N THR A 181 -14.34 -11.65 -1.50
CA THR A 181 -15.39 -10.69 -1.14
C THR A 181 -16.14 -11.13 0.12
N ASP A 182 -16.43 -12.43 0.24
CA ASP A 182 -17.09 -12.98 1.42
C ASP A 182 -16.17 -12.90 2.64
N MET A 183 -14.87 -13.16 2.47
CA MET A 183 -13.87 -13.01 3.54
C MET A 183 -13.76 -11.57 4.04
N LEU A 184 -13.70 -10.60 3.14
CA LEU A 184 -13.67 -9.18 3.51
C LEU A 184 -14.95 -8.78 4.25
N ASN A 185 -16.11 -9.26 3.82
CA ASN A 185 -17.38 -9.00 4.50
C ASN A 185 -17.42 -9.63 5.91
N GLN A 186 -16.90 -10.85 6.06
CA GLN A 186 -16.80 -11.52 7.36
C GLN A 186 -15.83 -10.83 8.31
N LEU A 187 -14.69 -10.33 7.81
CA LEU A 187 -13.74 -9.54 8.58
C LEU A 187 -14.37 -8.21 9.02
N ARG A 188 -15.04 -7.50 8.11
CA ARG A 188 -15.70 -6.21 8.40
C ARG A 188 -16.75 -6.36 9.50
N ARG A 189 -17.58 -7.41 9.45
CA ARG A 189 -18.56 -7.72 10.51
C ARG A 189 -17.93 -7.96 11.89
N ARG A 190 -16.64 -8.28 11.93
CA ARG A 190 -15.85 -8.50 13.16
C ARG A 190 -14.97 -7.30 13.52
N GLY A 191 -15.20 -6.15 12.90
CA GLY A 191 -14.47 -4.90 13.16
C GLY A 191 -13.08 -4.85 12.53
N VAL A 192 -12.77 -5.74 11.57
CA VAL A 192 -11.46 -5.80 10.92
C VAL A 192 -11.59 -5.38 9.46
N GLN A 193 -10.88 -4.33 9.09
CA GLN A 193 -10.84 -3.88 7.70
C GLN A 193 -9.70 -4.54 6.93
N GLY A 194 -10.04 -5.58 6.15
CA GLY A 194 -9.12 -6.14 5.17
C GLY A 194 -8.96 -5.26 3.94
N GLY A 195 -7.82 -5.36 3.27
CA GLY A 195 -7.52 -4.61 2.04
C GLY A 195 -7.37 -5.51 0.81
N THR A 196 -7.50 -4.91 -0.38
CA THR A 196 -7.26 -5.53 -1.69
C THR A 196 -6.24 -4.70 -2.45
N VAL A 197 -4.95 -4.88 -2.16
CA VAL A 197 -3.88 -4.26 -2.95
C VAL A 197 -3.45 -5.26 -4.03
N LEU A 198 -3.26 -4.78 -5.26
CA LEU A 198 -2.90 -5.60 -6.44
C LEU A 198 -3.93 -6.69 -6.77
N ASP A 199 -5.20 -6.33 -6.71
CA ASP A 199 -6.32 -7.23 -6.98
C ASP A 199 -6.80 -7.23 -8.45
N TYR A 200 -5.93 -6.81 -9.35
CA TYR A 200 -6.17 -6.70 -10.78
C TYR A 200 -4.97 -7.24 -11.54
N VAL A 201 -5.20 -7.54 -12.82
CA VAL A 201 -4.16 -7.88 -13.78
C VAL A 201 -4.09 -6.72 -14.78
N VAL A 202 -2.90 -6.23 -15.12
CA VAL A 202 -2.76 -5.01 -15.94
C VAL A 202 -3.51 -5.10 -17.28
N PRO A 203 -3.45 -6.21 -18.05
CA PRO A 203 -4.19 -6.31 -19.31
C PRO A 203 -5.72 -6.37 -19.15
N ASP A 204 -6.25 -6.66 -17.96
CA ASP A 204 -7.71 -6.58 -17.68
C ASP A 204 -8.18 -5.12 -17.49
N LEU A 205 -7.27 -4.16 -17.32
CA LEU A 205 -7.64 -2.75 -17.17
C LEU A 205 -8.10 -2.18 -18.51
N GLU A 206 -9.16 -1.37 -18.48
CA GLU A 206 -9.78 -0.82 -19.70
C GLU A 206 -8.75 -0.14 -20.63
N CYS A 207 -7.88 0.69 -20.06
CA CYS A 207 -6.86 1.43 -20.81
C CYS A 207 -5.70 0.58 -21.35
N TYR A 208 -5.64 -0.72 -21.00
CA TYR A 208 -4.62 -1.66 -21.46
C TYR A 208 -5.21 -2.83 -22.28
N ARG A 209 -6.52 -2.88 -22.49
CA ARG A 209 -7.20 -4.00 -23.17
C ARG A 209 -6.69 -4.24 -24.59
N GLU A 210 -6.28 -3.19 -25.30
CA GLU A 210 -5.70 -3.30 -26.65
C GLU A 210 -4.23 -3.78 -26.66
N ARG A 211 -3.57 -3.81 -25.49
CA ARG A 211 -2.13 -4.12 -25.35
C ARG A 211 -1.86 -5.54 -24.87
N GLY A 212 -2.89 -6.33 -24.56
CA GLY A 212 -2.75 -7.73 -24.19
C GLY A 212 -4.02 -8.32 -23.58
N ASN A 213 -3.99 -9.63 -23.34
CA ASN A 213 -5.08 -10.36 -22.68
C ASN A 213 -4.60 -10.91 -21.33
N ALA A 214 -5.38 -10.73 -20.27
CA ALA A 214 -5.01 -11.24 -18.95
C ALA A 214 -5.11 -12.77 -18.87
N ASP A 215 -5.79 -13.43 -19.82
CA ASP A 215 -5.82 -14.89 -19.92
C ASP A 215 -4.45 -15.48 -20.27
N ASP A 216 -3.56 -14.68 -20.87
CA ASP A 216 -2.16 -15.06 -21.11
C ASP A 216 -1.34 -15.10 -19.81
N PHE A 217 -1.89 -14.59 -18.69
CA PHE A 217 -1.23 -14.48 -17.39
C PHE A 217 -1.99 -15.22 -16.28
N PRO A 218 -2.16 -16.55 -16.37
CA PRO A 218 -2.98 -17.34 -15.45
C PRO A 218 -2.52 -17.23 -14.00
N ASN A 219 -1.21 -17.16 -13.76
CA ASN A 219 -0.65 -17.01 -12.41
C ASN A 219 -0.98 -15.63 -11.80
N ALA A 220 -0.92 -14.57 -12.59
CA ALA A 220 -1.27 -13.22 -12.14
C ALA A 220 -2.77 -13.13 -11.84
N ARG A 221 -3.61 -13.71 -12.70
CA ARG A 221 -5.07 -13.80 -12.50
C ARG A 221 -5.40 -14.59 -11.22
N ALA A 222 -4.75 -15.73 -11.01
CA ALA A 222 -4.92 -16.55 -9.82
C ALA A 222 -4.44 -15.84 -8.54
N TRP A 223 -3.41 -15.00 -8.61
CA TRP A 223 -2.95 -14.18 -7.49
C TRP A 223 -3.95 -13.05 -7.18
N ALA A 224 -4.31 -12.25 -8.17
CA ALA A 224 -5.21 -11.10 -8.05
C ALA A 224 -6.58 -11.48 -7.46
N ARG A 225 -7.11 -12.66 -7.78
CA ARG A 225 -8.39 -13.16 -7.25
C ARG A 225 -8.32 -13.58 -5.77
N ARG A 226 -7.17 -14.04 -5.31
CA ARG A 226 -7.01 -14.71 -4.00
C ARG A 226 -6.20 -13.92 -2.98
N ALA A 227 -5.53 -12.85 -3.40
CA ALA A 227 -4.80 -11.96 -2.49
C ALA A 227 -5.76 -11.23 -1.54
N LEU A 228 -5.50 -11.33 -0.24
CA LEU A 228 -6.19 -10.60 0.83
C LEU A 228 -5.14 -9.99 1.75
N ASN A 229 -5.34 -8.73 2.13
CA ASN A 229 -4.38 -8.01 2.95
C ASN A 229 -4.94 -7.78 4.35
N LEU A 230 -4.12 -8.07 5.36
CA LEU A 230 -4.43 -7.76 6.75
C LEU A 230 -3.82 -6.39 7.14
N PRO A 231 -4.40 -5.69 8.12
CA PRO A 231 -3.83 -4.47 8.66
C PRO A 231 -2.39 -4.69 9.13
N ASN A 232 -1.44 -3.87 8.66
CA ASN A 232 -0.04 -3.99 9.07
C ASN A 232 0.63 -2.62 9.25
N HIS A 233 -0.03 -1.68 9.91
CA HIS A 233 0.50 -0.34 10.17
C HIS A 233 1.12 -0.23 11.57
N PRO A 234 2.15 0.61 11.76
CA PRO A 234 2.97 0.60 12.97
C PRO A 234 2.25 1.08 14.25
N THR A 235 1.04 1.63 14.13
CA THR A 235 0.25 2.07 15.29
C THR A 235 -0.68 0.98 15.85
N LEU A 236 -0.74 -0.21 15.22
CA LEU A 236 -1.50 -1.34 15.77
C LEU A 236 -0.85 -1.83 17.07
N SER A 237 -1.66 -2.07 18.10
CA SER A 237 -1.24 -2.81 19.29
C SER A 237 -1.25 -4.31 19.03
N ASP A 238 -0.49 -5.08 19.81
CA ASP A 238 -0.46 -6.55 19.68
C ASP A 238 -1.87 -7.15 19.84
N ALA A 239 -2.66 -6.64 20.78
CA ALA A 239 -4.06 -7.06 20.97
C ALA A 239 -4.94 -6.82 19.72
N GLN A 240 -4.76 -5.69 19.03
CA GLN A 240 -5.48 -5.41 17.78
C GLN A 240 -5.05 -6.37 16.66
N VAL A 241 -3.77 -6.73 16.59
CA VAL A 241 -3.24 -7.69 15.61
C VAL A 241 -3.79 -9.09 15.88
N GLU A 242 -3.81 -9.52 17.14
CA GLU A 242 -4.42 -10.79 17.56
C GLU A 242 -5.92 -10.83 17.28
N GLN A 243 -6.64 -9.72 17.51
CA GLN A 243 -8.04 -9.59 17.11
C GLN A 243 -8.22 -9.78 15.60
N CYS A 244 -7.33 -9.21 14.78
CA CYS A 244 -7.35 -9.39 13.33
C CYS A 244 -7.14 -10.86 12.93
N ALA A 245 -6.14 -11.53 13.52
CA ALA A 245 -5.87 -12.94 13.26
C ALA A 245 -7.05 -13.84 13.69
N SER A 246 -7.60 -13.59 14.88
CA SER A 246 -8.76 -14.30 15.42
C SER A 246 -10.02 -14.09 14.57
N ALA A 247 -10.23 -12.87 14.05
CA ALA A 247 -11.32 -12.59 13.11
C ALA A 247 -11.19 -13.39 11.82
N LEU A 248 -9.97 -13.50 11.26
CA LEU A 248 -9.71 -14.30 10.07
C LEU A 248 -9.96 -15.78 10.33
N ARG A 249 -9.41 -16.36 11.41
CA ARG A 249 -9.65 -17.78 11.76
C ARG A 249 -11.16 -18.10 11.85
N ARG A 250 -11.93 -17.22 12.51
CA ARG A 250 -13.38 -17.37 12.60
C ARG A 250 -14.10 -17.24 11.26
N ALA A 251 -13.61 -16.37 10.36
CA ALA A 251 -14.16 -16.24 9.02
C ALA A 251 -13.89 -17.50 8.17
N LEU A 252 -12.69 -18.08 8.29
CA LEU A 252 -12.30 -19.33 7.62
C LEU A 252 -13.16 -20.51 8.11
N ALA A 253 -13.27 -20.69 9.43
CA ALA A 253 -14.09 -21.76 10.02
C ALA A 253 -15.56 -21.66 9.59
N ALA A 254 -16.15 -20.46 9.63
CA ALA A 254 -17.54 -20.25 9.22
C ALA A 254 -17.81 -20.53 7.72
N SER A 255 -16.76 -20.56 6.90
CA SER A 255 -16.87 -20.85 5.46
C SER A 255 -16.69 -22.33 5.14
N GLN A 256 -16.09 -23.10 6.05
CA GLN A 256 -15.92 -24.55 5.93
C GLN A 256 -17.15 -25.31 6.44
N SER A 257 -17.98 -24.70 7.29
CA SER A 257 -19.24 -25.27 7.80
C SER A 257 -20.44 -25.06 6.86
N ARG A 258 -20.22 -24.54 5.65
CA ARG A 258 -21.24 -24.33 4.61
C ARG A 258 -20.96 -25.24 3.43
#